data_AF-A0A955V254-F1
#
_entry.id   AF-A0A955V254-F1
#
_cell.length_a   1.000
_cell.length_b   1.000
_cell.length_c   1.000
_cell.angle_alpha   90.00
_cell.angle_beta   90.00
_cell.angle_gamma   90.00
#
_symmetry.space_group_name_H-M   'P 1'
#
loop_
_entity.id
_entity.type
_entity.pdbx_description
1 polymer ?
#
loop_
_entity_poly.entity_id
_entity_poly.type
_entity_poly.pdbx_seq_one_letter_code
_entity_poly.pdbx_strand_id
1 'polypeptide(L)'
;MADLDELLKPVSDADPTGADVRYDAADLALDRIKQLRTAVSPDLDPDGRGRDADWRGVARECETLLRTRTKDLEVAGWLAEAWARLEGPAGLERGLALVAELVDRYWERLHPGWDADDGVTLPVRARPLAWLGGSQSFLQSLKEAPLVQASGGRVLTWALYEGAQRLDEPTVGDDRRAELVEAGAITSDAWAAALDSVSPAELDDARASLARASGHVDALGDRVASLFEDDEAPELHRLARLLRDIDETLGGGGAHGGAHDDASAGETSS
;
A
#
# COMPACT_ATOMS: atom_id res chain seq x y z
N MET A 1 -1.05 18.64 -5.42
CA MET A 1 -0.63 17.57 -4.50
C MET A 1 0.00 18.26 -3.31
N ALA A 2 -0.38 17.89 -2.10
CA ALA A 2 0.10 18.57 -0.90
C ALA A 2 1.59 18.33 -0.67
N ASP A 3 2.28 19.31 -0.12
CA ASP A 3 3.56 19.09 0.56
C ASP A 3 3.33 18.29 1.85
N LEU A 4 4.25 17.37 2.18
CA LEU A 4 4.16 16.55 3.38
C LEU A 4 4.15 17.43 4.64
N ASP A 5 4.97 18.48 4.66
CA ASP A 5 5.05 19.41 5.78
C ASP A 5 3.73 20.14 6.04
N GLU A 6 2.98 20.47 4.98
CA GLU A 6 1.65 21.09 5.11
C GLU A 6 0.63 20.14 5.76
N LEU A 7 0.71 18.84 5.49
CA LEU A 7 -0.16 17.83 6.09
C LEU A 7 0.19 17.55 7.55
N LEU A 8 1.42 17.85 7.96
CA LEU A 8 1.91 17.66 9.32
C LEU A 8 1.76 18.89 10.21
N LYS A 9 1.32 20.04 9.69
CA LYS A 9 0.97 21.22 10.51
C LYS A 9 -0.23 20.92 11.39
N PRO A 10 -0.32 21.47 12.62
CA PRO A 10 -1.51 21.32 13.45
C PRO A 10 -2.75 21.85 12.72
N VAL A 11 -3.92 21.23 12.95
CA VAL A 11 -5.20 21.70 12.41
C VAL A 11 -5.51 23.12 12.93
N SER A 12 -5.24 23.36 14.21
CA SER A 12 -5.28 24.68 14.84
C SER A 12 -4.38 24.73 16.08
N ASP A 13 -4.07 25.93 16.57
CA ASP A 13 -3.29 26.10 17.80
C ASP A 13 -4.01 25.56 19.05
N ALA A 14 -5.34 25.68 19.10
CA ALA A 14 -6.16 25.24 20.23
C ALA A 14 -6.42 23.73 20.21
N ASP A 15 -6.56 23.16 19.01
CA ASP A 15 -6.79 21.73 18.80
C ASP A 15 -5.92 21.23 17.64
N PRO A 16 -4.68 20.78 17.94
CA PRO A 16 -3.70 20.37 16.92
C PRO A 16 -4.14 19.19 16.07
N THR A 17 -4.94 18.27 16.61
CA THR A 17 -5.41 17.08 15.92
C THR A 17 -6.84 17.20 15.40
N GLY A 18 -7.56 18.26 15.78
CA GLY A 18 -8.93 18.51 15.33
C GLY A 18 -9.91 17.45 15.82
N ALA A 19 -11.03 17.31 15.11
CA ALA A 19 -12.12 16.41 15.50
C ALA A 19 -11.93 14.98 14.96
N ASP A 20 -12.48 14.00 15.67
CA ASP A 20 -12.70 12.66 15.10
C ASP A 20 -13.87 12.73 14.13
N VAL A 21 -13.55 12.68 12.83
CA VAL A 21 -14.53 12.80 11.74
C VAL A 21 -15.49 11.61 11.66
N ARG A 22 -15.27 10.53 12.43
CA ARG A 22 -16.23 9.39 12.50
C ARG A 22 -17.51 9.74 13.24
N TYR A 23 -17.45 10.66 14.19
CA TYR A 23 -18.59 11.05 15.02
C TYR A 23 -19.26 12.34 14.53
N ASP A 24 -18.72 12.98 13.49
CA ASP A 24 -19.35 14.12 12.84
C ASP A 24 -20.46 13.65 11.91
N ALA A 25 -21.67 13.48 12.45
CA ALA A 25 -22.84 13.03 11.69
C ALA A 25 -23.22 13.96 10.52
N ALA A 26 -22.72 15.19 10.49
CA ALA A 26 -22.93 16.12 9.36
C ALA A 26 -21.86 15.94 8.26
N ASP A 27 -20.74 15.28 8.56
CA ASP A 27 -19.63 15.11 7.63
C ASP A 27 -19.47 13.65 7.16
N LEU A 28 -20.06 13.37 5.99
CA LEU A 28 -19.94 12.06 5.33
C LEU A 28 -18.58 11.87 4.62
N ALA A 29 -17.50 12.52 5.04
CA ALA A 29 -16.22 12.50 4.33
C ALA A 29 -15.62 11.10 4.21
N LEU A 30 -15.65 10.32 5.30
CA LEU A 30 -15.13 8.95 5.27
C LEU A 30 -15.92 8.07 4.29
N ASP A 31 -17.23 8.25 4.21
CA ASP A 31 -18.08 7.51 3.27
C ASP A 31 -17.83 7.95 1.83
N ARG A 32 -17.64 9.26 1.57
CA ARG A 32 -17.22 9.77 0.26
C ARG A 32 -15.90 9.14 -0.17
N ILE A 33 -14.90 9.09 0.72
CA ILE A 33 -13.61 8.49 0.42
C ILE A 33 -13.75 6.99 0.12
N LYS A 34 -14.52 6.24 0.92
CA LYS A 34 -14.80 4.81 0.64
C LYS A 34 -15.46 4.60 -0.71
N GLN A 35 -16.41 5.44 -1.09
CA GLN A 35 -17.05 5.38 -2.41
C GLN A 35 -16.05 5.63 -3.54
N LEU A 36 -15.17 6.63 -3.39
CA LEU A 36 -14.13 6.94 -4.37
C LEU A 36 -13.09 5.81 -4.49
N ARG A 37 -12.77 5.11 -3.39
CA ARG A 37 -11.86 3.94 -3.37
C ARG A 37 -12.47 2.67 -3.99
N THR A 38 -13.80 2.64 -4.19
CA THR A 38 -14.50 1.42 -4.62
C THR A 38 -14.67 1.40 -6.13
N ALA A 39 -13.97 0.46 -6.77
CA ALA A 39 -14.27 0.06 -8.14
C ALA A 39 -15.53 -0.83 -8.19
N VAL A 40 -16.32 -0.70 -9.25
CA VAL A 40 -17.52 -1.48 -9.53
C VAL A 40 -17.33 -2.13 -10.89
N SER A 41 -17.38 -3.46 -10.96
CA SER A 41 -17.29 -4.16 -12.24
C SER A 41 -18.55 -3.91 -13.08
N PRO A 42 -18.46 -3.96 -14.42
CA PRO A 42 -19.63 -3.85 -15.30
C PRO A 42 -20.78 -4.81 -14.93
N ASP A 43 -20.46 -6.02 -14.46
CA ASP A 43 -21.45 -7.03 -14.06
C ASP A 43 -22.24 -6.65 -12.79
N LEU A 44 -21.67 -5.79 -11.94
CA LEU A 44 -22.28 -5.33 -10.69
C LEU A 44 -22.86 -3.91 -10.81
N ASP A 45 -22.63 -3.23 -11.93
CA ASP A 45 -23.14 -1.89 -12.21
C ASP A 45 -24.52 -1.99 -12.89
N PRO A 46 -25.60 -1.40 -12.33
CA PRO A 46 -26.91 -1.36 -12.97
C PRO A 46 -26.91 -0.80 -14.40
N ASP A 47 -25.98 0.12 -14.71
CA ASP A 47 -25.84 0.71 -16.04
C ASP A 47 -24.89 -0.10 -16.96
N GLY A 48 -24.31 -1.18 -16.45
CA GLY A 48 -23.41 -2.08 -17.18
C GLY A 48 -22.08 -1.45 -17.61
N ARG A 49 -21.72 -0.27 -17.08
CA ARG A 49 -20.51 0.46 -17.48
C ARG A 49 -19.31 0.09 -16.63
N GLY A 50 -19.55 -0.21 -15.37
CA GLY A 50 -18.52 -0.27 -14.35
C GLY A 50 -17.99 1.12 -14.01
N ARG A 51 -17.23 1.18 -12.92
CA ARG A 51 -16.57 2.41 -12.45
C ARG A 51 -15.25 2.05 -11.81
N ASP A 52 -14.18 2.69 -12.22
CA ASP A 52 -12.88 2.57 -11.55
C ASP A 52 -12.84 3.40 -10.26
N ALA A 53 -11.93 3.05 -9.35
CA ALA A 53 -11.64 3.89 -8.19
C ALA A 53 -11.05 5.24 -8.63
N ASP A 54 -11.54 6.35 -8.06
CA ASP A 54 -11.00 7.70 -8.29
C ASP A 54 -9.92 8.02 -7.24
N TRP A 55 -8.72 7.48 -7.44
CA TRP A 55 -7.57 7.71 -6.55
C TRP A 55 -7.19 9.19 -6.43
N ARG A 56 -7.41 10.00 -7.48
CA ARG A 56 -7.18 11.45 -7.40
C ARG A 56 -8.21 12.11 -6.48
N GLY A 57 -9.47 11.67 -6.53
CA GLY A 57 -10.52 12.05 -5.60
C GLY A 57 -10.18 11.69 -4.17
N VAL A 58 -9.75 10.45 -3.94
CA VAL A 58 -9.30 9.98 -2.61
C VAL A 58 -8.19 10.86 -2.07
N ALA A 59 -7.14 11.10 -2.86
CA ALA A 59 -6.03 11.95 -2.44
C ALA A 59 -6.50 13.38 -2.09
N ARG A 60 -7.35 13.99 -2.92
CA ARG A 60 -7.88 15.34 -2.66
C ARG A 60 -8.69 15.43 -1.36
N GLU A 61 -9.59 14.48 -1.13
CA GLU A 61 -10.43 14.46 0.07
C GLU A 61 -9.58 14.23 1.33
N CYS A 62 -8.69 13.23 1.30
CA CYS A 62 -7.81 12.94 2.43
C CYS A 62 -6.86 14.11 2.76
N GLU A 63 -6.22 14.72 1.75
CA GLU A 63 -5.37 15.90 1.97
C GLU A 63 -6.17 17.07 2.57
N THR A 64 -7.43 17.24 2.17
CA THR A 64 -8.30 18.31 2.68
C THR A 64 -8.62 18.08 4.14
N LEU A 65 -9.05 16.86 4.50
CA LEU A 65 -9.33 16.48 5.88
C LEU A 65 -8.10 16.65 6.78
N LEU A 66 -6.95 16.13 6.32
CA LEU A 66 -5.70 16.19 7.08
C LEU A 66 -5.23 17.62 7.32
N ARG A 67 -5.42 18.53 6.36
CA ARG A 67 -5.05 19.94 6.54
C ARG A 67 -5.99 20.72 7.46
N THR A 68 -7.28 20.42 7.43
CA THR A 68 -8.30 21.39 7.89
C THR A 68 -9.22 20.88 8.99
N ARG A 69 -9.27 19.58 9.25
CA ARG A 69 -10.30 18.99 10.11
C ARG A 69 -9.76 18.00 11.13
N THR A 70 -8.84 17.13 10.74
CA THR A 70 -8.45 15.99 11.57
C THR A 70 -7.02 15.53 11.31
N LYS A 71 -6.33 15.05 12.33
CA LYS A 71 -5.14 14.19 12.19
C LYS A 71 -5.58 12.77 12.49
N ASP A 72 -5.70 11.98 11.43
CA ASP A 72 -6.37 10.68 11.48
C ASP A 72 -5.57 9.60 10.74
N LEU A 73 -5.31 8.47 11.41
CA LEU A 73 -4.54 7.36 10.87
C LEU A 73 -5.24 6.62 9.73
N GLU A 74 -6.56 6.51 9.77
CA GLU A 74 -7.31 5.86 8.68
C GLU A 74 -7.29 6.73 7.42
N VAL A 75 -7.48 8.05 7.59
CA VAL A 75 -7.39 9.01 6.48
C VAL A 75 -5.97 9.05 5.90
N ALA A 76 -4.94 9.04 6.76
CA ALA A 76 -3.54 8.98 6.32
C ALA A 76 -3.21 7.65 5.60
N GLY A 77 -3.72 6.52 6.08
CA GLY A 77 -3.58 5.23 5.41
C GLY A 77 -4.22 5.21 4.01
N TRP A 78 -5.42 5.77 3.87
CA TRP A 78 -6.07 5.90 2.55
C TRP A 78 -5.35 6.89 1.63
N LEU A 79 -4.72 7.92 2.19
CA LEU A 79 -3.88 8.82 1.40
C LEU A 79 -2.62 8.11 0.90
N ALA A 80 -1.99 7.29 1.74
CA ALA A 80 -0.84 6.46 1.35
C ALA A 80 -1.21 5.49 0.23
N GLU A 81 -2.37 4.83 0.32
CA GLU A 81 -2.91 3.99 -0.76
C GLU A 81 -3.12 4.80 -2.05
N ALA A 82 -3.75 5.97 -1.97
CA ALA A 82 -4.03 6.80 -3.13
C ALA A 82 -2.76 7.30 -3.82
N TRP A 83 -1.77 7.78 -3.07
CA TRP A 83 -0.48 8.18 -3.64
C TRP A 83 0.26 7.00 -4.23
N ALA A 84 0.26 5.82 -3.59
CA ALA A 84 0.83 4.61 -4.19
C ALA A 84 0.16 4.29 -5.54
N ARG A 85 -1.17 4.35 -5.62
CA ARG A 85 -1.91 4.08 -6.87
C ARG A 85 -1.65 5.11 -7.98
N LEU A 86 -1.27 6.33 -7.63
CA LEU A 86 -1.03 7.42 -8.57
C LEU A 86 0.43 7.58 -8.98
N GLU A 87 1.36 7.33 -8.06
CA GLU A 87 2.78 7.69 -8.14
C GLU A 87 3.72 6.51 -7.84
N GLY A 88 3.17 5.32 -7.59
CA GLY A 88 3.95 4.11 -7.39
C GLY A 88 4.78 4.14 -6.11
N PRO A 89 6.01 3.61 -6.13
CA PRO A 89 6.90 3.56 -4.98
C PRO A 89 7.11 4.90 -4.27
N ALA A 90 7.28 5.99 -5.04
CA ALA A 90 7.49 7.32 -4.47
C ALA A 90 6.27 7.84 -3.71
N GLY A 91 5.07 7.56 -4.23
CA GLY A 91 3.82 7.89 -3.54
C GLY A 91 3.62 7.08 -2.25
N LEU A 92 3.94 5.79 -2.29
CA LEU A 92 3.86 4.92 -1.12
C LEU A 92 4.84 5.35 -0.03
N GLU A 93 6.09 5.62 -0.39
CA GLU A 93 7.12 6.15 0.50
C GLU A 93 6.61 7.39 1.25
N ARG A 94 6.09 8.38 0.50
CA ARG A 94 5.56 9.62 1.09
C ARG A 94 4.37 9.38 2.01
N GLY A 95 3.50 8.44 1.65
CA GLY A 95 2.36 8.04 2.46
C GLY A 95 2.76 7.38 3.78
N LEU A 96 3.75 6.49 3.74
CA LEU A 96 4.28 5.83 4.93
C LEU A 96 5.04 6.81 5.84
N ALA A 97 5.81 7.73 5.25
CA ALA A 97 6.43 8.82 5.99
C ALA A 97 5.40 9.68 6.72
N LEU A 98 4.28 10.02 6.06
CA LEU A 98 3.18 10.75 6.69
C LEU A 98 2.59 10.00 7.89
N VAL A 99 2.33 8.70 7.74
CA VAL A 99 1.77 7.90 8.85
C VAL A 99 2.74 7.86 10.03
N ALA A 100 4.03 7.60 9.78
CA ALA A 100 5.06 7.57 10.82
C ALA A 100 5.16 8.92 11.56
N GLU A 101 5.24 10.02 10.83
CA GLU A 101 5.32 11.36 11.40
C GLU A 101 4.06 11.76 12.19
N LEU A 102 2.87 11.34 11.75
CA LEU A 102 1.63 11.57 12.50
C LEU A 102 1.63 10.80 13.83
N VAL A 103 2.08 9.54 13.81
CA VAL A 103 2.23 8.74 15.03
C VAL A 103 3.22 9.43 15.97
N ASP A 104 4.37 9.86 15.49
CA ASP A 104 5.39 10.47 16.35
C ASP A 104 4.98 11.83 16.93
N ARG A 105 4.35 12.69 16.12
CA ARG A 105 4.00 14.06 16.53
C ARG A 105 2.75 14.13 17.38
N TYR A 106 1.76 13.28 17.10
CA TYR A 106 0.39 13.48 17.58
C TYR A 106 -0.17 12.32 18.40
N TRP A 107 0.59 11.26 18.68
CA TRP A 107 0.11 10.03 19.32
C TRP A 107 -0.97 10.22 20.38
N GLU A 108 -0.73 11.07 21.38
CA GLU A 108 -1.62 11.26 22.51
C GLU A 108 -3.03 11.74 22.10
N ARG A 109 -3.15 12.51 21.03
CA ARG A 109 -4.43 13.10 20.58
C ARG A 109 -4.83 12.66 19.16
N LEU A 110 -4.14 11.69 18.59
CA LEU A 110 -4.32 11.25 17.21
C LEU A 110 -5.60 10.41 17.08
N HIS A 111 -6.32 10.61 15.98
CA HIS A 111 -7.54 9.85 15.68
C HIS A 111 -7.24 8.59 14.85
N PRO A 112 -8.05 7.53 14.97
CA PRO A 112 -9.14 7.37 15.93
C PRO A 112 -8.67 7.01 17.34
N GLY A 113 -9.62 7.08 18.27
CA GLY A 113 -9.48 6.48 19.60
C GLY A 113 -8.93 7.42 20.66
N TRP A 114 -8.88 8.73 20.42
CA TRP A 114 -8.66 9.72 21.48
C TRP A 114 -10.01 10.20 22.02
N ASP A 115 -10.19 10.14 23.33
CA ASP A 115 -11.29 10.75 24.06
C ASP A 115 -10.76 11.56 25.26
N ALA A 116 -11.42 12.66 25.60
CA ALA A 116 -10.95 13.56 26.66
C ALA A 116 -11.14 12.97 28.08
N ASP A 117 -12.14 12.12 28.27
CA ASP A 117 -12.49 11.50 29.54
C ASP A 117 -11.79 10.13 29.70
N ASP A 118 -11.71 9.35 28.61
CA ASP A 118 -11.20 7.98 28.62
C ASP A 118 -9.75 7.82 28.08
N GLY A 119 -9.18 8.87 27.47
CA GLY A 119 -7.84 8.84 26.91
C GLY A 119 -7.73 8.05 25.61
N VAL A 120 -6.61 7.35 25.42
CA VAL A 120 -6.33 6.59 24.19
C VAL A 120 -6.90 5.17 24.26
N THR A 121 -7.80 4.85 23.34
CA THR A 121 -8.30 3.49 23.10
C THR A 121 -7.42 2.75 22.08
N LEU A 122 -6.43 2.00 22.57
CA LEU A 122 -5.46 1.28 21.73
C LEU A 122 -6.11 0.34 20.68
N PRO A 123 -7.11 -0.51 21.00
CA PRO A 123 -7.71 -1.40 20.01
C PRO A 123 -8.37 -0.68 18.84
N VAL A 124 -8.90 0.52 19.06
CA VAL A 124 -9.49 1.36 18.00
C VAL A 124 -8.39 1.88 17.07
N ARG A 125 -7.25 2.29 17.64
CA ARG A 125 -6.09 2.81 16.91
C ARG A 125 -5.29 1.71 16.20
N ALA A 126 -5.30 0.49 16.71
CA ALA A 126 -4.67 -0.66 16.08
C ALA A 126 -5.27 -0.95 14.69
N ARG A 127 -6.57 -0.70 14.48
CA ARG A 127 -7.28 -1.06 13.25
C ARG A 127 -6.72 -0.41 11.97
N PRO A 128 -6.54 0.92 11.88
CA PRO A 128 -5.94 1.52 10.69
C PRO A 128 -4.48 1.08 10.47
N LEU A 129 -3.70 0.88 11.54
CA LEU A 129 -2.33 0.39 11.46
C LEU A 129 -2.26 -1.06 10.97
N ALA A 130 -3.12 -1.95 11.47
CA ALA A 130 -3.24 -3.33 10.99
C ALA A 130 -3.73 -3.38 9.53
N TRP A 131 -4.63 -2.47 9.15
CA TRP A 131 -5.10 -2.37 7.77
C TRP A 131 -3.94 -2.01 6.82
N LEU A 132 -3.13 -1.01 7.20
CA LEU A 132 -1.92 -0.60 6.49
C LEU A 132 -0.83 -1.69 6.50
N GLY A 133 -0.68 -2.40 7.62
CA GLY A 133 0.37 -3.40 7.83
C GLY A 133 0.23 -4.67 6.99
N GLY A 134 -0.96 -4.95 6.44
CA GLY A 134 -1.13 -6.14 5.63
C GLY A 134 -2.54 -6.60 5.34
N SER A 135 -3.55 -5.72 5.39
CA SER A 135 -4.88 -6.15 4.96
C SER A 135 -4.87 -6.59 3.49
N GLN A 136 -5.70 -7.58 3.17
CA GLN A 136 -5.78 -8.08 1.80
C GLN A 136 -6.16 -6.98 0.80
N SER A 137 -7.06 -6.06 1.16
CA SER A 137 -7.49 -4.98 0.28
C SER A 137 -6.37 -3.98 0.02
N PHE A 138 -5.63 -3.58 1.06
CA PHE A 138 -4.49 -2.68 0.90
C PHE A 138 -3.37 -3.31 0.07
N LEU A 139 -2.97 -4.55 0.40
CA LEU A 139 -1.93 -5.24 -0.35
C LEU A 139 -2.33 -5.42 -1.81
N GLN A 140 -3.57 -5.82 -2.11
CA GLN A 140 -4.04 -5.96 -3.49
C GLN A 140 -3.97 -4.61 -4.24
N SER A 141 -4.35 -3.52 -3.58
CA SER A 141 -4.25 -2.17 -4.14
C SER A 141 -2.80 -1.80 -4.47
N LEU A 142 -1.85 -2.08 -3.57
CA LEU A 142 -0.42 -1.86 -3.82
C LEU A 142 0.11 -2.72 -4.98
N LYS A 143 -0.39 -3.96 -5.12
CA LYS A 143 0.03 -4.83 -6.23
C LYS A 143 -0.39 -4.27 -7.59
N GLU A 144 -1.46 -3.49 -7.64
CA GLU A 144 -1.96 -2.82 -8.84
C GLU A 144 -1.33 -1.43 -9.07
N ALA A 145 -0.57 -0.91 -8.11
CA ALA A 145 0.15 0.34 -8.26
C ALA A 145 1.21 0.26 -9.37
N PRO A 146 1.45 1.36 -10.11
CA PRO A 146 2.53 1.41 -11.08
C PRO A 146 3.87 1.23 -10.36
N LEU A 147 4.71 0.30 -10.80
CA LEU A 147 6.07 0.15 -10.28
C LEU A 147 7.06 0.98 -11.11
N VAL A 148 7.07 0.72 -12.41
CA VAL A 148 7.94 1.35 -13.43
C VAL A 148 7.26 1.25 -14.79
N GLN A 149 7.72 2.03 -15.77
CA GLN A 149 7.21 2.03 -17.13
C GLN A 149 8.30 1.57 -18.12
N ALA A 150 7.99 0.50 -18.86
CA ALA A 150 8.83 0.02 -19.95
C ALA A 150 8.90 1.05 -21.09
N SER A 151 9.98 1.01 -21.89
CA SER A 151 10.19 1.94 -23.03
C SER A 151 9.03 1.95 -24.04
N GLY A 152 8.26 0.86 -24.14
CA GLY A 152 7.06 0.77 -24.98
C GLY A 152 5.79 1.41 -24.38
N GLY A 153 5.89 2.09 -23.24
CA GLY A 153 4.77 2.73 -22.54
C GLY A 153 3.94 1.77 -21.67
N ARG A 154 4.33 0.50 -21.58
CA ARG A 154 3.66 -0.47 -20.69
C ARG A 154 4.08 -0.20 -19.26
N VAL A 155 3.10 0.07 -18.40
CA VAL A 155 3.29 0.14 -16.95
C VAL A 155 3.41 -1.27 -16.40
N LEU A 156 4.48 -1.56 -15.67
CA LEU A 156 4.67 -2.79 -14.93
C LEU A 156 4.11 -2.63 -13.51
N THR A 157 3.43 -3.67 -13.03
CA THR A 157 2.87 -3.75 -11.68
C THR A 157 3.23 -5.10 -11.08
N TRP A 158 3.13 -5.24 -9.76
CA TRP A 158 3.35 -6.54 -9.10
C TRP A 158 2.26 -7.54 -9.47
N ALA A 159 1.02 -7.09 -9.65
CA ALA A 159 -0.08 -7.93 -10.10
C ALA A 159 0.18 -8.53 -11.50
N LEU A 160 0.84 -7.75 -12.40
CA LEU A 160 1.28 -8.26 -13.69
C LEU A 160 2.39 -9.30 -13.55
N TYR A 161 3.34 -9.09 -12.63
CA TYR A 161 4.38 -10.08 -12.32
C TYR A 161 3.77 -11.39 -11.78
N GLU A 162 2.93 -11.34 -10.75
CA GLU A 162 2.26 -12.53 -10.21
C GLU A 162 1.33 -13.21 -11.22
N GLY A 163 0.71 -12.44 -12.11
CA GLY A 163 -0.06 -12.96 -13.24
C GLY A 163 0.83 -13.74 -14.22
N ALA A 164 1.99 -13.19 -14.55
CA ALA A 164 2.96 -13.80 -15.46
C ALA A 164 3.55 -15.10 -14.89
N GLN A 165 3.91 -15.11 -13.60
CA GLN A 165 4.39 -16.32 -12.93
C GLN A 165 3.33 -17.43 -12.95
N ARG A 166 2.07 -17.10 -12.65
CA ARG A 166 0.95 -18.07 -12.67
C ARG A 166 0.66 -18.59 -14.07
N LEU A 167 0.75 -17.74 -15.09
CA LEU A 167 0.54 -18.13 -16.48
C LEU A 167 1.57 -19.16 -16.94
N ASP A 168 2.80 -19.05 -16.41
CA ASP A 168 3.91 -19.91 -16.80
C ASP A 168 3.98 -21.23 -16.03
N GLU A 169 3.14 -21.43 -15.01
CA GLU A 169 3.05 -22.70 -14.28
C GLU A 169 2.74 -23.86 -15.23
N PRO A 170 3.38 -25.05 -15.06
CA PRO A 170 3.13 -26.22 -15.90
C PRO A 170 1.68 -26.75 -15.86
N THR A 171 0.92 -26.36 -14.83
CA THR A 171 -0.49 -26.68 -14.65
C THR A 171 -1.39 -25.93 -15.64
N VAL A 172 -0.92 -24.81 -16.19
CA VAL A 172 -1.62 -24.06 -17.24
C VAL A 172 -1.23 -24.65 -18.60
N GLY A 173 -2.14 -25.44 -19.19
CA GLY A 173 -1.91 -26.07 -20.50
C GLY A 173 -1.75 -25.06 -21.64
N ASP A 174 -1.03 -25.45 -22.68
CA ASP A 174 -0.61 -24.58 -23.79
C ASP A 174 -1.77 -23.83 -24.46
N ASP A 175 -2.90 -24.52 -24.71
CA ASP A 175 -4.09 -23.90 -25.31
C ASP A 175 -4.64 -22.77 -24.42
N ARG A 176 -4.73 -23.02 -23.11
CA ARG A 176 -5.22 -22.02 -22.15
C ARG A 176 -4.23 -20.85 -22.00
N ARG A 177 -2.92 -21.14 -22.03
CA ARG A 177 -1.88 -20.12 -22.02
C ARG A 177 -2.01 -19.21 -23.22
N ALA A 178 -2.17 -19.77 -24.43
CA ALA A 178 -2.35 -19.02 -25.66
C ALA A 178 -3.59 -18.11 -25.60
N GLU A 179 -4.74 -18.63 -25.15
CA GLU A 179 -5.97 -17.84 -24.97
C GLU A 179 -5.77 -16.64 -24.02
N LEU A 180 -5.08 -16.84 -22.89
CA LEU A 180 -4.85 -15.79 -21.91
C LEU A 180 -3.90 -14.71 -22.44
N VAL A 181 -2.87 -15.10 -23.21
CA VAL A 181 -1.97 -14.15 -23.88
C VAL A 181 -2.72 -13.33 -24.93
N GLU A 182 -3.59 -13.97 -25.73
CA GLU A 182 -4.47 -13.26 -26.66
C GLU A 182 -5.42 -12.28 -25.95
N ALA A 183 -5.87 -12.63 -24.74
CA ALA A 183 -6.67 -11.76 -23.87
C ALA A 183 -5.86 -10.65 -23.16
N GLY A 184 -4.54 -10.57 -23.38
CA GLY A 184 -3.67 -9.50 -22.89
C GLY A 184 -2.83 -9.84 -21.65
N ALA A 185 -2.87 -11.09 -21.18
CA ALA A 185 -1.88 -11.57 -20.20
C ALA A 185 -0.48 -11.59 -20.82
N ILE A 186 0.55 -11.57 -19.97
CA ILE A 186 1.95 -11.63 -20.40
C ILE A 186 2.66 -12.77 -19.68
N THR A 187 3.62 -13.39 -20.35
CA THR A 187 4.49 -14.42 -19.76
C THR A 187 5.57 -13.78 -18.88
N SER A 188 6.24 -14.59 -18.05
CA SER A 188 7.37 -14.15 -17.23
C SER A 188 8.50 -13.61 -18.09
N ASP A 189 8.84 -14.27 -19.20
CA ASP A 189 9.82 -13.79 -20.18
C ASP A 189 9.45 -12.42 -20.76
N ALA A 190 8.16 -12.21 -21.09
CA ALA A 190 7.69 -10.94 -21.62
C ALA A 190 7.71 -9.82 -20.56
N TRP A 191 7.43 -10.15 -19.30
CA TRP A 191 7.55 -9.22 -18.18
C TRP A 191 9.03 -8.84 -17.95
N ALA A 192 9.94 -9.81 -17.94
CA ALA A 192 11.38 -9.60 -17.78
C ALA A 192 11.95 -8.74 -18.91
N ALA A 193 11.61 -9.03 -20.16
CA ALA A 193 12.02 -8.22 -21.31
C ALA A 193 11.49 -6.78 -21.25
N ALA A 194 10.28 -6.58 -20.69
CA ALA A 194 9.74 -5.25 -20.46
C ALA A 194 10.51 -4.52 -19.35
N LEU A 195 10.87 -5.20 -18.26
CA LEU A 195 11.70 -4.65 -17.19
C LEU A 195 13.09 -4.26 -17.70
N ASP A 196 13.73 -5.09 -18.52
CA ASP A 196 15.04 -4.80 -19.15
C ASP A 196 15.01 -3.55 -20.05
N SER A 197 13.82 -3.15 -20.51
CA SER A 197 13.63 -1.94 -21.32
C SER A 197 13.33 -0.68 -20.50
N VAL A 198 13.17 -0.79 -19.18
CA VAL A 198 12.98 0.35 -18.27
C VAL A 198 14.26 1.17 -18.21
N SER A 199 14.15 2.50 -18.11
CA SER A 199 15.34 3.33 -17.98
C SER A 199 16.06 3.06 -16.66
N PRO A 200 17.41 2.99 -16.63
CA PRO A 200 18.15 2.77 -15.38
C PRO A 200 17.81 3.78 -14.29
N ALA A 201 17.62 5.06 -14.65
CA ALA A 201 17.26 6.11 -13.71
C ALA A 201 15.89 5.86 -13.04
N GLU A 202 14.89 5.46 -13.81
CA GLU A 202 13.55 5.16 -13.27
C GLU A 202 13.57 3.92 -12.36
N LEU A 203 14.35 2.90 -12.72
CA LEU A 203 14.53 1.70 -11.90
C LEU A 203 15.24 2.03 -10.58
N ASP A 204 16.30 2.84 -10.63
CA ASP A 204 17.03 3.30 -9.45
C ASP A 204 16.15 4.14 -8.53
N ASP A 205 15.35 5.06 -9.09
CA ASP A 205 14.41 5.89 -8.33
C ASP A 205 13.33 5.04 -7.64
N ALA A 206 12.72 4.09 -8.37
CA ALA A 206 11.72 3.18 -7.82
C ALA A 206 12.27 2.35 -6.66
N ARG A 207 13.47 1.78 -6.81
CA ARG A 207 14.14 1.00 -5.77
C ARG A 207 14.53 1.85 -4.57
N ALA A 208 15.06 3.05 -4.80
CA ALA A 208 15.40 3.97 -3.73
C ALA A 208 14.14 4.35 -2.90
N SER A 209 13.00 4.54 -3.55
CA SER A 209 11.71 4.75 -2.86
C SER A 209 11.21 3.51 -2.12
N LEU A 210 11.34 2.30 -2.67
CA LEU A 210 10.99 1.06 -1.97
C LEU A 210 11.86 0.84 -0.73
N ALA A 211 13.16 1.13 -0.81
CA ALA A 211 14.07 1.04 0.33
C ALA A 211 13.69 2.04 1.44
N ARG A 212 13.38 3.30 1.09
CA ARG A 212 12.93 4.31 2.05
C ARG A 212 11.56 3.96 2.65
N ALA A 213 10.61 3.50 1.82
CA ALA A 213 9.32 2.98 2.26
C ALA A 213 9.50 1.83 3.27
N SER A 214 10.40 0.89 3.00
CA SER A 214 10.70 -0.23 3.92
C SER A 214 11.25 0.27 5.24
N GLY A 215 12.18 1.24 5.21
CA GLY A 215 12.68 1.90 6.42
C GLY A 215 11.59 2.59 7.24
N HIS A 216 10.60 3.20 6.60
CA HIS A 216 9.43 3.77 7.29
C HIS A 216 8.55 2.69 7.92
N VAL A 217 8.36 1.54 7.26
CA VAL A 217 7.61 0.42 7.83
C VAL A 217 8.31 -0.17 9.06
N ASP A 218 9.63 -0.35 9.00
CA ASP A 218 10.41 -0.86 10.12
C ASP A 218 10.36 0.11 11.32
N ALA A 219 10.61 1.40 11.09
CA ALA A 219 10.54 2.43 12.13
C ALA A 219 9.13 2.54 12.73
N LEU A 220 8.08 2.48 11.90
CA LEU A 220 6.70 2.47 12.39
C LEU A 220 6.41 1.20 13.19
N GLY A 221 6.95 0.05 12.80
CA GLY A 221 6.83 -1.21 13.51
C GLY A 221 7.43 -1.15 14.91
N ASP A 222 8.67 -0.68 15.03
CA ASP A 222 9.35 -0.47 16.31
C ASP A 222 8.56 0.52 17.20
N ARG A 223 8.07 1.59 16.58
CA ARG A 223 7.30 2.61 17.29
C ARG A 223 5.99 2.05 17.82
N VAL A 224 5.24 1.35 16.98
CA VAL A 224 3.99 0.68 17.37
C VAL A 224 4.25 -0.34 18.48
N ALA A 225 5.29 -1.17 18.38
CA ALA A 225 5.64 -2.11 19.44
C ALA A 225 5.92 -1.41 20.78
N SER A 226 6.51 -0.20 20.77
CA SER A 226 6.74 0.59 21.98
C SER A 226 5.49 1.26 22.58
N LEU A 227 4.43 1.42 21.77
CA LEU A 227 3.22 2.18 22.13
C LEU A 227 2.05 1.29 22.54
N PHE A 228 2.08 0.02 22.15
CA PHE A 228 1.09 -0.98 22.49
C PHE A 228 1.63 -1.93 23.57
N GLU A 229 0.73 -2.58 24.30
CA GLU A 229 1.09 -3.72 25.15
C GLU A 229 1.43 -4.91 24.22
N ASP A 230 2.49 -5.67 24.53
CA ASP A 230 3.18 -6.61 23.62
C ASP A 230 2.27 -7.34 22.61
N ASP A 231 1.30 -8.12 23.11
CA ASP A 231 0.45 -9.00 22.28
C ASP A 231 -0.66 -8.26 21.51
N GLU A 232 -0.83 -6.95 21.71
CA GLU A 232 -1.88 -6.14 21.08
C GLU A 232 -1.38 -5.28 19.91
N ALA A 233 -0.06 -5.22 19.71
CA ALA A 233 0.56 -4.41 18.66
C ALA A 233 0.18 -4.91 17.25
N PRO A 234 -0.34 -4.05 16.36
CA PRO A 234 -0.64 -4.43 14.99
C PRO A 234 0.63 -4.75 14.20
N GLU A 235 0.63 -5.87 13.50
CA GLU A 235 1.79 -6.33 12.73
C GLU A 235 1.89 -5.66 11.36
N LEU A 236 3.11 -5.25 10.98
CA LEU A 236 3.41 -4.64 9.67
C LEU A 236 4.22 -5.57 8.73
N HIS A 237 4.50 -6.80 9.18
CA HIS A 237 5.44 -7.70 8.51
C HIS A 237 5.04 -8.09 7.08
N ARG A 238 3.73 -8.11 6.78
CA ARG A 238 3.23 -8.48 5.44
C ARG A 238 3.51 -7.39 4.43
N LEU A 239 3.29 -6.12 4.81
CA LEU A 239 3.69 -4.99 3.99
C LEU A 239 5.22 -4.99 3.79
N ALA A 240 5.99 -5.13 4.88
CA ALA A 240 7.45 -5.18 4.79
C ALA A 240 7.95 -6.29 3.85
N ARG A 241 7.35 -7.48 3.91
CA ARG A 241 7.65 -8.58 2.99
C ARG A 241 7.33 -8.23 1.54
N LEU A 242 6.14 -7.68 1.27
CA LEU A 242 5.76 -7.30 -0.09
C LEU A 242 6.74 -6.28 -0.69
N LEU A 243 7.15 -5.27 0.08
CA LEU A 243 8.11 -4.26 -0.38
C LEU A 243 9.47 -4.88 -0.71
N ARG A 244 9.94 -5.81 0.13
CA ARG A 244 11.19 -6.55 -0.11
C ARG A 244 11.11 -7.41 -1.36
N ASP A 245 10.04 -8.19 -1.51
CA ASP A 245 9.83 -9.07 -2.66
C ASP A 245 9.80 -8.25 -3.97
N ILE A 246 9.17 -7.07 -3.96
CA ILE A 246 9.18 -6.13 -5.10
C ILE A 246 10.58 -5.59 -5.38
N ASP A 247 11.28 -5.06 -4.36
CA ASP A 247 12.63 -4.49 -4.54
C ASP A 247 13.60 -5.53 -5.10
N GLU A 248 13.62 -6.74 -4.54
CA GLU A 248 14.45 -7.86 -5.01
C GLU A 248 14.17 -8.18 -6.49
N THR A 249 12.90 -8.23 -6.88
CA THR A 249 12.47 -8.51 -8.25
C THR A 249 12.86 -7.40 -9.23
N LEU A 250 12.94 -6.15 -8.78
CA LEU A 250 13.42 -5.01 -9.57
C LEU A 250 14.97 -4.94 -9.66
N GLY A 251 15.69 -5.90 -9.08
CA GLY A 251 17.16 -5.91 -9.07
C GLY A 251 17.78 -5.45 -7.74
N GLY A 252 16.97 -5.38 -6.67
CA GLY A 252 17.33 -5.17 -5.27
C GLY A 252 18.47 -6.06 -4.75
N GLY A 253 18.59 -7.26 -5.34
CA GLY A 253 19.50 -8.33 -4.92
C GLY A 253 20.98 -8.08 -5.18
N GLY A 254 21.56 -7.06 -4.57
CA GLY A 254 22.99 -6.96 -4.32
C GLY A 254 23.36 -7.68 -3.01
N ALA A 255 23.80 -8.93 -3.12
CA ALA A 255 24.49 -9.74 -2.10
C ALA A 255 23.69 -10.21 -0.85
N HIS A 256 22.87 -11.24 -1.01
CA HIS A 256 22.81 -12.37 -0.06
C HIS A 256 22.41 -13.66 -0.78
N GLY A 257 23.21 -14.73 -0.58
CA GLY A 257 23.16 -16.04 -1.26
C GLY A 257 21.76 -16.64 -1.38
N GLY A 258 21.40 -17.34 -2.45
CA GLY A 258 22.13 -18.54 -2.87
C GLY A 258 21.94 -19.68 -1.86
N ALA A 259 20.73 -20.24 -1.77
CA ALA A 259 20.45 -21.64 -1.43
C ALA A 259 18.92 -21.86 -1.37
N HIS A 260 18.31 -22.23 -2.49
CA HIS A 260 17.15 -23.12 -2.42
C HIS A 260 17.71 -24.50 -2.06
N ASP A 261 17.76 -24.81 -0.77
CA ASP A 261 18.01 -26.18 -0.31
C ASP A 261 16.79 -27.03 -0.66
N ASP A 262 16.98 -27.80 -1.73
CA ASP A 262 16.22 -28.98 -2.09
C ASP A 262 16.48 -30.05 -1.03
N ALA A 263 15.59 -30.16 -0.05
CA ALA A 263 15.55 -31.29 0.86
C ALA A 263 14.48 -32.28 0.40
N SER A 264 14.80 -33.01 -0.66
CA SER A 264 14.28 -34.35 -0.87
C SER A 264 14.75 -35.24 0.28
N ALA A 265 13.81 -35.78 1.06
CA ALA A 265 14.05 -36.97 1.86
C ALA A 265 12.90 -37.94 1.63
N GLY A 266 13.07 -38.78 0.60
CA GLY A 266 12.45 -40.09 0.57
C GLY A 266 13.28 -41.07 1.39
N GLU A 267 12.60 -41.98 2.09
CA GLU A 267 12.93 -43.40 2.37
C GLU A 267 12.01 -43.84 3.54
N THR A 268 10.86 -44.48 3.28
CA THR A 268 10.63 -45.94 3.16
C THR A 268 11.24 -46.83 4.24
N SER A 269 10.34 -47.52 4.95
CA SER A 269 10.47 -48.83 5.60
C SER A 269 11.54 -49.04 6.69
N SER A 270 11.08 -49.30 7.91
CA SER A 270 10.84 -50.68 8.35
C SER A 270 9.96 -50.75 9.59
#